data_AF-A0A7C9P8D0-F1
#
_entry.id   AF-A0A7C9P8D0-F1
#
_cell.length_a   1.000
_cell.length_b   1.000
_cell.length_c   1.000
_cell.angle_alpha   90.00
_cell.angle_beta   90.00
_cell.angle_gamma   90.00
#
_symmetry.space_group_name_H-M   'P 1'
#
loop_
_entity.id
_entity.type
_entity.pdbx_description
1 polymer ?
#
loop_
_entity_poly.entity_id
_entity_poly.type
_entity_poly.pdbx_seq_one_letter_code
_entity_poly.pdbx_strand_id
1 'polypeptide(L)' 'MEWLLWFSKPENTKPLALIIFFFTFVGIVAYVYGSKKRSEKLESYRDIPFLDEQPGEKGDTKEKQ' A
#
# COMPACT_ATOMS: atom_id res chain seq x y z
N MET A 1 -1.02 35.36 -10.38
CA MET A 1 -2.28 34.61 -10.61
C MET A 1 -2.33 33.93 -11.98
N GLU A 2 -1.66 34.46 -13.02
CA GLU A 2 -1.55 33.83 -14.36
C GLU A 2 -1.08 32.37 -14.35
N TRP A 3 -0.13 32.03 -13.48
CA TRP A 3 0.36 30.66 -13.34
C TRP A 3 -0.71 29.68 -12.82
N LEU A 4 -1.64 30.13 -11.97
CA LEU A 4 -2.77 29.31 -11.52
C LEU A 4 -3.82 29.13 -12.62
N LEU A 5 -4.05 30.16 -13.44
CA LEU A 5 -4.95 30.10 -14.59
C LEU A 5 -4.42 29.17 -15.70
N TRP A 6 -3.10 29.00 -15.81
CA TRP A 6 -2.47 28.04 -16.71
C TRP A 6 -2.92 26.59 -16.47
N PHE A 7 -3.18 26.20 -15.21
CA PHE A 7 -3.71 24.87 -14.84
C PHE A 7 -5.16 24.63 -15.31
N SER A 8 -5.93 25.71 -15.46
CA SER A 8 -7.33 25.66 -15.88
C SER A 8 -7.48 25.50 -17.39
N LYS A 9 -6.37 25.57 -18.16
CA LYS A 9 -6.39 25.31 -19.60
C LYS A 9 -6.46 23.80 -19.86
N PRO A 10 -7.52 23.30 -20.54
CA PRO A 10 -7.72 21.86 -20.75
C PRO A 10 -6.60 21.19 -21.55
N GLU A 11 -5.86 21.97 -22.36
CA GLU A 11 -4.66 21.52 -23.08
C GLU A 11 -3.55 21.03 -22.13
N ASN A 12 -3.38 21.69 -20.99
CA ASN A 12 -2.31 21.40 -20.03
C ASN A 12 -2.75 20.41 -18.95
N THR A 13 -4.06 20.37 -18.64
CA THR A 13 -4.60 19.54 -17.54
C THR A 13 -4.37 18.05 -17.77
N LYS A 14 -4.51 17.55 -19.02
CA LYS A 14 -4.32 16.12 -19.33
C LYS A 14 -2.89 15.62 -19.05
N PRO A 15 -1.83 16.18 -19.67
CA PRO A 15 -0.47 15.72 -19.40
C PRO A 15 -0.05 15.99 -17.95
N LEU A 16 -0.51 17.09 -17.36
CA LEU A 16 -0.22 17.41 -15.96
C LEU A 16 -0.80 16.36 -14.99
N ALA A 17 -2.05 15.96 -15.19
CA ALA A 17 -2.68 14.94 -14.35
C ALA A 17 -1.90 13.62 -14.41
N LEU A 18 -1.40 13.24 -15.60
CA LEU A 18 -0.57 12.05 -15.76
C LEU A 18 0.76 12.16 -15.01
N ILE A 19 1.42 13.32 -15.09
CA ILE A 19 2.67 13.58 -14.38
C ILE A 19 2.45 13.47 -12.87
N ILE A 20 1.46 14.19 -12.33
CA ILE A 20 1.16 14.17 -10.90
C ILE A 20 0.83 12.74 -10.47
N PHE A 21 -0.07 12.06 -11.18
CA PHE A 21 -0.44 10.68 -10.87
C PHE A 21 0.76 9.73 -10.86
N PHE A 22 1.63 9.84 -11.87
CA PHE A 22 2.82 9.01 -11.99
C PHE A 22 3.80 9.24 -10.83
N PHE A 23 4.15 10.50 -10.55
CA PHE A 23 5.08 10.81 -9.46
C PHE A 23 4.48 10.51 -8.09
N THR A 24 3.18 10.72 -7.90
CA THR A 24 2.48 10.32 -6.67
C THR A 24 2.56 8.81 -6.50
N PHE A 25 2.27 8.03 -7.55
CA PHE A 25 2.35 6.57 -7.50
C PHE A 25 3.78 6.09 -7.18
N VAL A 26 4.78 6.56 -7.93
CA VAL A 26 6.19 6.23 -7.70
C VAL A 26 6.63 6.65 -6.30
N GLY A 27 6.20 7.83 -5.84
CA GLY A 27 6.47 8.32 -4.49
C GLY A 27 5.90 7.42 -3.40
N ILE A 28 4.67 6.92 -3.56
CA ILE A 28 4.07 5.95 -2.64
C ILE A 28 4.86 4.65 -2.62
N VAL A 29 5.20 4.09 -3.80
CA VAL A 29 6.00 2.86 -3.90
C VAL A 29 7.35 3.06 -3.23
N ALA A 30 8.06 4.15 -3.52
CA ALA A 30 9.33 4.48 -2.89
C ALA A 30 9.20 4.69 -1.38
N TYR A 31 8.10 5.26 -0.89
CA TYR A 31 7.85 5.46 0.55
C TYR A 31 7.57 4.15 1.29
N VAL A 32 6.83 3.23 0.66
CA VAL A 32 6.48 1.93 1.23
C VAL A 32 7.71 1.01 1.23
N TYR A 33 8.39 0.89 0.10
CA TYR A 33 9.46 -0.09 -0.10
C TYR A 33 10.88 0.46 0.07
N GLY A 34 11.08 1.78 0.02
CA GLY A 34 12.40 2.39 0.12
C GLY A 34 13.00 2.40 1.53
N SER A 35 12.21 2.15 2.57
CA SER A 35 12.71 2.08 3.95
C SER A 35 12.86 0.64 4.42
N LYS A 36 14.09 0.24 4.76
CA LYS A 36 14.37 -1.09 5.33
C LYS A 36 13.56 -1.37 6.60
N LYS A 37 13.36 -0.36 7.45
CA LYS A 37 12.53 -0.45 8.67
C LYS A 37 11.08 -0.87 8.40
N ARG A 38 10.51 -0.46 7.25
CA ARG A 38 9.12 -0.79 6.90
C ARG A 38 9.02 -2.13 6.17
N SER A 39 10.01 -2.42 5.33
CA SER A 39 10.11 -3.70 4.66
C SER A 39 10.34 -4.85 5.65
N GLU A 40 11.08 -4.64 6.73
CA GLU A 40 11.33 -5.67 7.77
C GLU A 40 10.05 -6.16 8.45
N LYS A 41 9.08 -5.27 8.66
CA LYS A 41 7.76 -5.66 9.18
C LYS A 41 6.94 -6.44 8.15
N LEU A 42 7.05 -6.13 6.86
CA LEU A 42 6.41 -6.91 5.81
C LEU A 42 7.07 -8.29 5.66
N GLU A 43 8.39 -8.37 5.83
CA GLU A 43 9.14 -9.63 5.86
C GLU A 43 8.74 -10.52 7.05
N SER A 44 8.40 -9.93 8.21
CA SER A 44 7.93 -10.72 9.37
C SER A 44 6.62 -11.47 9.13
N TYR A 45 5.85 -11.12 8.09
CA TYR A 45 4.65 -11.84 7.65
C TYR A 45 4.92 -12.77 6.47
N ARG A 46 6.18 -13.04 6.11
CA ARG A 46 6.51 -13.97 5.02
C ARG A 46 6.20 -15.41 5.41
N ASP A 47 6.57 -15.79 6.63
CA ASP A 47 6.48 -17.16 7.14
C ASP A 47 5.28 -17.30 8.09
N ILE A 48 4.09 -16.94 7.61
CA ILE A 48 2.86 -17.19 8.37
C ILE A 48 2.57 -18.69 8.28
N PRO A 49 2.55 -19.42 9.41
CA PRO A 49 2.24 -20.84 9.38
C PRO A 49 0.81 -21.03 8.84
N PHE A 50 0.61 -22.08 8.06
CA PHE A 50 -0.74 -22.46 7.67
C PHE A 50 -1.55 -22.76 8.93
N LEU A 51 -2.87 -22.49 8.89
CA LEU A 51 -3.78 -22.76 10.01
C LEU A 51 -3.68 -24.21 10.51
N ASP A 52 -3.39 -25.14 9.60
CA ASP A 52 -3.25 -26.58 9.88
C ASP A 52 -1.91 -26.94 10.57
N GLU A 53 -0.91 -26.06 10.49
CA GLU A 53 0.42 -26.20 11.11
C GLU A 53 0.52 -25.51 12.47
N GLN A 54 -0.53 -24.79 12.91
CA GLN A 54 -0.57 -24.21 14.26
C GLN A 54 -0.66 -25.32 15.32
N PRO A 55 0.35 -25.47 16.21
CA PRO A 55 0.29 -26.41 17.31
C PRO A 55 -0.60 -25.83 18.42
N GLY A 56 -1.94 -25.85 18.27
CA GLY A 56 -2.81 -25.31 19.31
C GLY A 56 -4.32 -25.34 19.12
N GLU A 57 -4.88 -25.23 17.92
CA GLU A 57 -6.34 -25.10 17.76
C GLU A 57 -7.10 -26.44 17.61
N LYS A 58 -6.64 -27.48 18.33
CA LYS A 58 -7.50 -28.62 18.66
C LYS A 58 -8.17 -28.35 20.01
N GLY A 59 -9.35 -27.72 20.02
CA GLY A 59 -10.32 -28.03 21.08
C GLY A 59 -11.05 -26.90 21.81
N ASP A 60 -11.50 -25.84 21.15
CA ASP A 60 -12.49 -24.91 21.76
C ASP A 60 -13.79 -24.77 20.95
N THR A 61 -14.23 -25.86 20.31
CA THR A 61 -15.65 -26.08 20.01
C THR A 61 -16.22 -27.03 21.04
N LYS A 62 -16.32 -26.58 22.31
CA LYS A 62 -17.33 -27.15 23.21
C LYS A 62 -18.65 -26.50 22.86
N GLU A 63 -19.49 -27.28 22.19
CA GLU A 63 -20.90 -26.98 21.98
C GLU A 63 -21.53 -26.44 23.27
N LYS A 64 -22.15 -25.26 23.15
CA LYS A 64 -23.07 -24.72 24.14
C LYS A 64 -24.28 -25.67 24.23
N GLN A 65 -24.54 -26.12 25.46
CA GLN A 65 -25.83 -26.55 26.06
C GLN A 65 -26.75 -27.48 25.27
#